data_AF-A0A511QJE8-F1
#
_entry.id   AF-A0A511QJE8-F1
#
_cell.length_a   1.000
_cell.length_b   1.000
_cell.length_c   1.000
_cell.angle_alpha   90.00
_cell.angle_beta   90.00
_cell.angle_gamma   90.00
#
_symmetry.space_group_name_H-M   'P 1'
#
loop_
_entity.id
_entity.type
_entity.pdbx_description
1 polymer ?
#
loop_
_entity_poly.entity_id
_entity_poly.type
_entity_poly.pdbx_seq_one_letter_code
_entity_poly.pdbx_strand_id
1 'polypeptide(L)'
;MNEKLKLSHKIGSGNWRCVYLHPENKNKCVKVLKSEMLDKQETKADINQEEHDYFTKYADNIYAPNYYGKVEVEGSEGTAICFELIRDAAGQISKRIDKAIECGDISKEKAIELCKEAYQYFCINGILVHDSGMQNILLQKRHDCSFKFYQIDGFGVKRNDFLYKLRVKFKLFASYKTNKQLTSLIKRIELL
;
A
#
# COMPACT_ATOMS: atom_id res chain seq x y z
N MET A 1 11.85 -4.87 -27.74
CA MET A 1 10.62 -5.61 -27.43
C MET A 1 10.72 -5.95 -25.96
N ASN A 2 9.95 -5.29 -25.09
CA ASN A 2 10.00 -5.61 -23.66
C ASN A 2 9.33 -6.97 -23.47
N GLU A 3 10.05 -7.91 -22.88
CA GLU A 3 9.53 -9.25 -22.61
C GLU A 3 8.42 -9.16 -21.54
N LYS A 4 7.27 -9.79 -21.80
CA LYS A 4 6.15 -9.79 -20.85
C LYS A 4 6.48 -10.70 -19.67
N LEU A 5 6.15 -10.25 -18.46
CA LEU A 5 6.40 -11.05 -17.26
C LEU A 5 5.46 -12.25 -17.19
N LYS A 6 6.02 -13.43 -16.96
CA LYS A 6 5.26 -14.64 -16.62
C LYS A 6 5.19 -14.83 -15.12
N LEU A 7 4.01 -14.61 -14.54
CA LEU A 7 3.79 -14.68 -13.09
C LEU A 7 3.30 -16.06 -12.69
N SER A 8 3.91 -16.64 -11.65
CA SER A 8 3.55 -17.99 -11.16
C SER A 8 3.32 -18.08 -9.65
N HIS A 9 3.89 -17.17 -8.86
CA HIS A 9 3.85 -17.25 -7.39
C HIS A 9 2.99 -16.13 -6.79
N LYS A 10 1.73 -16.45 -6.49
CA LYS A 10 0.79 -15.53 -5.82
C LYS A 10 1.11 -15.44 -4.33
N ILE A 11 1.33 -14.22 -3.84
CA ILE A 11 1.68 -13.94 -2.43
C ILE A 11 0.58 -13.18 -1.69
N GLY A 12 -0.42 -12.66 -2.40
CA GLY A 12 -1.53 -11.93 -1.80
C GLY A 12 -2.72 -11.76 -2.74
N SER A 13 -3.85 -11.40 -2.17
CA SER A 13 -5.09 -11.12 -2.90
C SER A 13 -5.86 -10.03 -2.19
N GLY A 14 -6.13 -8.93 -2.88
CA GLY A 14 -7.07 -7.91 -2.43
C GLY A 14 -8.45 -8.11 -3.06
N ASN A 15 -9.29 -7.08 -3.00
CA ASN A 15 -10.60 -7.09 -3.65
C ASN A 15 -10.45 -7.11 -5.19
N TRP A 16 -9.66 -6.17 -5.72
CA TRP A 16 -9.55 -5.93 -7.16
C TRP A 16 -8.37 -6.64 -7.83
N ARG A 17 -7.30 -6.89 -7.07
CA ARG A 17 -6.00 -7.30 -7.60
C ARG A 17 -5.43 -8.50 -6.85
N CYS A 18 -4.68 -9.32 -7.55
CA CYS A 18 -3.77 -10.30 -6.98
C CYS A 18 -2.35 -9.71 -6.93
N VAL A 19 -1.58 -10.11 -5.93
CA VAL A 19 -0.18 -9.72 -5.79
C VAL A 19 0.69 -10.95 -6.01
N TYR A 20 1.63 -10.84 -6.94
CA TYR A 20 2.56 -11.90 -7.29
C TYR A 20 4.00 -11.48 -6.99
N LEU A 21 4.86 -12.45 -6.69
CA LEU A 21 6.31 -12.22 -6.68
C LEU A 21 6.80 -11.97 -8.10
N HIS A 22 7.72 -11.02 -8.28
CA HIS A 22 8.36 -10.81 -9.58
C HIS A 22 9.25 -12.01 -9.93
N PRO A 23 9.20 -12.56 -11.16
CA PRO A 23 9.86 -13.82 -11.52
C PRO A 23 11.39 -13.76 -11.38
N GLU A 24 11.99 -12.61 -11.67
CA GLU A 24 13.45 -12.44 -11.68
C GLU A 24 14.01 -11.67 -10.48
N ASN A 25 13.15 -11.07 -9.65
CA ASN A 25 13.60 -10.21 -8.57
C ASN A 25 12.79 -10.44 -7.29
N LYS A 26 13.39 -11.15 -6.35
CA LYS A 26 12.75 -11.51 -5.07
C LYS A 26 12.33 -10.31 -4.21
N ASN A 27 12.86 -9.10 -4.47
CA ASN A 27 12.53 -7.87 -3.74
C ASN A 27 11.45 -7.03 -4.45
N LYS A 28 10.85 -7.56 -5.51
CA LYS A 28 9.76 -6.91 -6.24
C LYS A 28 8.50 -7.76 -6.21
N CYS A 29 7.35 -7.10 -6.20
CA CYS A 29 6.06 -7.71 -6.43
C CYS A 29 5.32 -6.99 -7.56
N VAL A 30 4.36 -7.70 -8.16
CA VAL A 30 3.53 -7.20 -9.25
C VAL A 30 2.08 -7.31 -8.81
N LYS A 31 1.36 -6.19 -8.83
CA LYS A 31 -0.10 -6.16 -8.60
C LYS A 31 -0.81 -6.23 -9.94
N VAL A 32 -1.68 -7.21 -10.10
CA VAL A 32 -2.41 -7.50 -11.34
C VAL A 32 -3.90 -7.50 -11.07
N LEU A 33 -4.69 -6.85 -11.93
CA LEU A 33 -6.16 -6.89 -11.85
C LEU A 33 -6.64 -8.34 -11.99
N LYS A 34 -7.66 -8.70 -11.21
CA LYS A 34 -8.30 -10.00 -11.36
C LYS A 34 -9.16 -9.99 -12.63
N SER A 35 -9.22 -11.13 -13.32
CA SER A 35 -9.96 -11.28 -14.57
C SER A 35 -11.44 -10.89 -14.42
N GLU A 36 -12.09 -11.28 -13.31
CA GLU A 36 -13.49 -10.97 -13.05
C GLU A 36 -13.78 -9.48 -12.79
N MET A 37 -12.74 -8.66 -12.67
CA MET A 37 -12.86 -7.22 -12.47
C MET A 37 -12.71 -6.45 -13.77
N LEU A 38 -12.22 -7.04 -14.85
CA LEU A 38 -11.97 -6.33 -16.12
C LEU A 38 -13.22 -5.70 -16.72
N ASP A 39 -14.38 -6.36 -16.58
CA ASP A 39 -15.65 -5.91 -17.15
C ASP A 39 -16.41 -4.88 -16.30
N LYS A 40 -15.93 -4.55 -15.09
CA LYS A 40 -16.64 -3.62 -14.20
C LYS A 40 -16.43 -2.16 -14.63
N GLN A 41 -17.48 -1.34 -14.56
CA GLN A 41 -17.39 0.08 -14.91
C GLN A 41 -16.36 0.86 -14.06
N GLU A 42 -16.18 0.48 -12.80
CA GLU A 42 -15.17 1.09 -11.91
C GLU A 42 -13.72 0.82 -12.38
N THR A 43 -13.51 -0.21 -13.20
CA THR A 43 -12.22 -0.58 -13.82
C THR A 43 -11.93 0.21 -15.10
N LYS A 44 -12.92 0.92 -15.66
CA LYS A 44 -12.72 1.87 -16.78
C LYS A 44 -11.96 3.12 -16.36
N ALA A 45 -12.02 3.48 -15.08
CA ALA A 45 -10.98 4.29 -14.45
C ALA A 45 -9.85 3.32 -14.10
N ASP A 46 -8.75 3.34 -14.86
CA ASP A 46 -7.64 2.43 -14.66
C ASP A 46 -7.05 2.65 -13.26
N ILE A 47 -7.45 1.84 -12.28
CA ILE A 47 -6.96 1.90 -10.87
C ILE A 47 -5.42 1.88 -10.85
N ASN A 48 -4.80 1.21 -11.81
CA ASN A 48 -3.35 1.17 -11.90
C ASN A 48 -2.78 2.45 -12.52
N GLN A 49 -3.54 3.19 -13.34
CA GLN A 49 -3.22 4.56 -13.72
C GLN A 49 -3.34 5.52 -12.54
N GLU A 50 -4.42 5.44 -11.75
CA GLU A 50 -4.58 6.31 -10.58
C GLU A 50 -3.48 6.09 -9.54
N GLU A 51 -3.09 4.82 -9.31
CA GLU A 51 -1.91 4.53 -8.48
C GLU A 51 -0.61 5.00 -9.13
N HIS A 52 -0.44 4.82 -10.45
CA HIS A 52 0.72 5.35 -11.14
C HIS A 52 0.86 6.86 -10.93
N ASP A 53 -0.21 7.63 -11.12
CA ASP A 53 -0.21 9.08 -10.93
C ASP A 53 0.10 9.45 -9.48
N TYR A 54 -0.48 8.72 -8.52
CA TYR A 54 -0.22 8.92 -7.10
C TYR A 54 1.25 8.67 -6.74
N PHE A 55 1.80 7.52 -7.10
CA PHE A 55 3.17 7.14 -6.74
C PHE A 55 4.22 7.92 -7.52
N THR A 56 3.89 8.39 -8.72
CA THR A 56 4.75 9.34 -9.45
C THR A 56 4.77 10.70 -8.75
N LYS A 57 3.62 11.18 -8.25
CA LYS A 57 3.52 12.45 -7.53
C LYS A 57 4.18 12.40 -6.15
N TYR A 58 4.10 11.28 -5.45
CA TYR A 58 4.61 11.11 -4.08
C TYR A 58 5.76 10.09 -4.04
N ALA A 59 6.69 10.16 -4.99
CA ALA A 59 7.81 9.25 -5.12
C ALA A 59 8.72 9.23 -3.86
N ASP A 60 8.83 10.36 -3.17
CA ASP A 60 9.66 10.51 -1.95
C ASP A 60 8.94 10.04 -0.67
N ASN A 61 7.77 9.41 -0.77
CA ASN A 61 7.03 8.92 0.40
C ASN A 61 7.74 7.72 1.05
N ILE A 62 8.53 8.01 2.09
CA ILE A 62 9.35 7.03 2.82
C ILE A 62 8.56 5.92 3.52
N TYR A 63 7.25 6.10 3.71
CA TYR A 63 6.33 5.15 4.34
C TYR A 63 5.53 4.34 3.32
N ALA A 64 5.82 4.49 2.02
CA ALA A 64 5.28 3.64 0.98
C ALA A 64 6.39 2.79 0.34
N PRO A 65 6.05 1.62 -0.24
CA PRO A 65 7.01 0.84 -1.02
C PRO A 65 7.53 1.64 -2.21
N ASN A 66 8.79 1.41 -2.60
CA ASN A 66 9.29 1.98 -3.85
C ASN A 66 8.43 1.51 -5.03
N TYR A 67 8.08 2.45 -5.91
CA TYR A 67 7.31 2.19 -7.12
C TYR A 67 8.25 2.05 -8.32
N TYR A 68 8.12 0.94 -9.06
CA TYR A 68 8.98 0.63 -10.21
C TYR A 68 8.28 0.85 -11.56
N GLY A 69 7.06 1.38 -11.56
CA GLY A 69 6.33 1.66 -12.80
C GLY A 69 5.35 0.57 -13.21
N LYS A 70 4.87 0.73 -14.45
CA LYS A 70 3.96 -0.19 -15.13
C LYS A 70 4.75 -1.33 -15.78
N VAL A 71 4.18 -2.53 -15.79
CA VAL A 71 4.76 -3.72 -16.41
C VAL A 71 3.71 -4.49 -17.22
N GLU A 72 4.15 -5.14 -18.29
CA GLU A 72 3.30 -6.04 -19.07
C GLU A 72 3.40 -7.46 -18.52
N VAL A 73 2.26 -8.15 -18.45
CA VAL A 73 2.15 -9.50 -17.90
C VAL A 73 1.52 -10.41 -18.96
N GLU A 74 2.07 -11.60 -19.15
CA GLU A 74 1.54 -12.59 -20.08
C GLU A 74 0.13 -13.04 -19.64
N GLY A 75 -0.83 -13.07 -20.57
CA GLY A 75 -2.21 -13.48 -20.29
C GLY A 75 -3.02 -12.51 -19.42
N SER A 76 -2.50 -11.33 -19.09
CA SER A 76 -3.24 -10.27 -18.41
C SER A 76 -3.85 -9.31 -19.42
N GLU A 77 -5.13 -8.99 -19.25
CA GLU A 77 -5.75 -7.84 -19.91
C GLU A 77 -5.55 -6.62 -19.01
N GLY A 78 -5.00 -5.53 -19.56
CA GLY A 78 -4.69 -4.32 -18.80
C GLY A 78 -3.27 -4.23 -18.24
N THR A 79 -2.95 -3.06 -17.71
CA THR A 79 -1.61 -2.72 -17.22
C THR A 79 -1.41 -3.28 -15.81
N ALA A 80 -0.31 -3.97 -15.52
CA ALA A 80 0.09 -4.30 -14.15
C ALA A 80 1.08 -3.25 -13.60
N ILE A 81 1.26 -3.21 -12.29
CA ILE A 81 2.19 -2.27 -11.63
C ILE A 81 3.13 -3.00 -10.70
N CYS A 82 4.38 -2.56 -10.69
CA CYS A 82 5.46 -3.18 -9.94
C CYS A 82 5.88 -2.31 -8.75
N PHE A 83 6.01 -2.94 -7.58
CA PHE A 83 6.42 -2.32 -6.33
C PHE A 83 7.53 -3.10 -5.66
N GLU A 84 8.18 -2.46 -4.69
CA GLU A 84 9.01 -3.13 -3.71
C GLU A 84 8.18 -4.12 -2.89
N LEU A 85 8.70 -5.33 -2.77
CA LEU A 85 8.23 -6.31 -1.82
C LEU A 85 8.98 -6.09 -0.50
N ILE A 86 8.29 -5.53 0.49
CA ILE A 86 8.89 -5.23 1.79
C ILE A 86 9.27 -6.53 2.50
N ARG A 87 10.57 -6.71 2.74
CA ARG A 87 11.12 -7.84 3.47
C ARG A 87 11.81 -7.39 4.75
N ASP A 88 11.77 -8.23 5.77
CA ASP A 88 12.50 -8.01 7.01
C ASP A 88 14.00 -8.30 6.86
N ALA A 89 14.75 -8.03 7.93
CA ALA A 89 16.19 -8.30 8.01
C ALA A 89 16.57 -9.79 7.86
N ALA A 90 15.63 -10.72 8.04
CA ALA A 90 15.81 -12.14 7.80
C ALA A 90 15.47 -12.54 6.35
N GLY A 91 15.07 -11.58 5.52
CA GLY A 91 14.67 -11.80 4.12
C GLY A 91 13.25 -12.34 3.95
N GLN A 92 12.48 -12.48 5.03
CA GLN A 92 11.08 -12.89 4.98
C GLN A 92 10.19 -11.71 4.59
N ILE A 93 9.01 -11.97 4.02
CA ILE A 93 8.05 -10.91 3.74
C ILE A 93 7.61 -10.28 5.08
N SER A 94 7.69 -8.96 5.17
CA SER A 94 7.37 -8.24 6.40
C SER A 94 5.94 -8.53 6.86
N LYS A 95 5.79 -8.71 8.17
CA LYS A 95 4.48 -9.03 8.77
C LYS A 95 3.57 -7.82 8.73
N ARG A 96 2.28 -8.10 8.61
CA ARG A 96 1.23 -7.11 8.83
C ARG A 96 1.20 -6.69 10.30
N ILE A 97 0.76 -5.47 10.58
CA ILE A 97 0.75 -4.93 11.95
C ILE A 97 -0.09 -5.79 12.92
N ASP A 98 -1.24 -6.32 12.48
CA ASP A 98 -2.08 -7.25 13.25
C ASP A 98 -1.28 -8.49 13.66
N LYS A 99 -0.59 -9.11 12.70
CA LYS A 99 0.21 -10.32 12.94
C LYS A 99 1.45 -10.07 13.77
N ALA A 100 2.10 -8.93 13.61
CA ALA A 100 3.24 -8.56 14.46
C ALA A 100 2.81 -8.41 15.93
N ILE A 101 1.63 -7.83 16.19
CA ILE A 101 1.09 -7.69 17.55
C ILE A 101 0.65 -9.06 18.10
N GLU A 102 -0.13 -9.84 17.33
CA GLU A 102 -0.60 -11.17 17.75
C GLU A 102 0.56 -12.13 18.08
N CYS A 103 1.66 -12.07 17.33
CA CYS A 103 2.85 -12.89 17.58
C CYS A 103 3.72 -12.37 18.75
N GLY A 104 3.40 -11.20 19.33
CA GLY A 104 4.21 -10.58 20.36
C GLY A 104 5.54 -10.00 19.84
N ASP A 105 5.68 -9.78 18.54
CA ASP A 105 6.90 -9.17 17.96
C ASP A 105 7.02 -7.69 18.32
N ILE A 106 5.88 -7.02 18.56
CA ILE A 106 5.78 -5.61 18.93
C ILE A 106 4.59 -5.41 19.88
N SER A 107 4.72 -4.50 20.85
CA SER A 107 3.59 -4.11 21.70
C SER A 107 2.59 -3.24 20.96
N LYS A 108 1.34 -3.20 21.41
CA LYS A 108 0.30 -2.31 20.84
C LYS A 108 0.71 -0.84 20.93
N GLU A 109 1.29 -0.44 22.05
CA GLU A 109 1.73 0.94 22.32
C GLU A 109 2.78 1.35 21.30
N LYS A 110 3.80 0.49 21.08
CA LYS A 110 4.84 0.77 20.09
C LYS A 110 4.30 0.77 18.66
N ALA A 111 3.37 -0.13 18.34
CA ALA A 111 2.71 -0.13 17.05
C ALA A 111 1.89 1.16 16.80
N ILE A 112 1.21 1.66 17.83
CA ILE A 112 0.46 2.93 17.79
C ILE A 112 1.42 4.12 17.61
N GLU A 113 2.57 4.13 18.27
CA GLU A 113 3.59 5.17 18.07
C GLU A 113 4.06 5.25 16.62
N LEU A 114 4.42 4.10 16.01
CA LEU A 114 4.83 4.04 14.61
C LEU A 114 3.72 4.52 13.67
N CYS A 115 2.47 4.16 13.96
CA CYS A 115 1.32 4.68 13.20
C CYS A 115 1.20 6.20 13.33
N LYS A 116 1.34 6.76 14.54
CA LYS A 116 1.27 8.21 14.75
C LYS A 116 2.37 8.94 13.98
N GLU A 117 3.60 8.43 14.02
CA GLU A 117 4.75 9.01 13.30
C GLU A 117 4.50 9.04 11.78
N ALA A 118 4.10 7.90 11.21
CA ALA A 118 3.81 7.81 9.77
C ALA A 118 2.63 8.70 9.35
N TYR A 119 1.55 8.73 10.13
CA TYR A 119 0.38 9.55 9.82
C TYR A 119 0.63 11.05 10.02
N GLN A 120 1.50 11.43 10.95
CA GLN A 120 1.96 12.81 11.07
C GLN A 120 2.70 13.24 9.81
N TYR A 121 3.61 12.40 9.29
CA TYR A 121 4.25 12.65 8.00
C TYR A 121 3.23 12.79 6.87
N PHE A 122 2.23 11.90 6.80
CA PHE A 122 1.19 12.01 5.78
C PHE A 122 0.42 13.33 5.87
N CYS A 123 0.04 13.73 7.08
CA CYS A 123 -0.69 14.97 7.32
C CYS A 123 0.12 16.22 6.92
N ILE A 124 1.41 16.29 7.25
CA ILE A 124 2.28 17.41 6.90
C ILE A 124 2.47 17.52 5.39
N ASN A 125 2.63 16.38 4.71
CA ASN A 125 2.85 16.32 3.27
C ASN A 125 1.56 16.38 2.44
N GLY A 126 0.38 16.46 3.08
CA GLY A 126 -0.90 16.45 2.39
C GLY A 126 -1.21 15.11 1.69
N ILE A 127 -0.59 14.02 2.17
CA ILE A 127 -0.84 12.67 1.69
C ILE A 127 -2.17 12.20 2.27
N LEU A 128 -3.08 11.87 1.36
CA LEU A 128 -4.41 11.40 1.69
C LEU A 128 -4.42 9.87 1.82
N VAL A 129 -4.70 9.38 3.01
CA VAL A 129 -4.94 7.96 3.28
C VAL A 129 -6.44 7.71 3.31
N HIS A 130 -6.94 6.83 2.44
CA HIS A 130 -8.35 6.46 2.35
C HIS A 130 -8.69 5.18 3.10
N ASP A 131 -7.75 4.25 3.21
CA ASP A 131 -7.94 2.96 3.87
C ASP A 131 -6.77 2.68 4.82
N SER A 132 -7.06 2.73 6.12
CA SER A 132 -6.12 2.40 7.20
C SER A 132 -6.32 0.99 7.76
N GLY A 133 -6.89 0.08 6.97
CA GLY A 133 -7.00 -1.32 7.36
C GLY A 133 -5.65 -1.88 7.79
N MET A 134 -5.63 -2.62 8.92
CA MET A 134 -4.39 -3.21 9.45
C MET A 134 -3.73 -4.15 8.44
N GLN A 135 -4.52 -4.74 7.54
CA GLN A 135 -4.02 -5.58 6.47
C GLN A 135 -3.18 -4.83 5.41
N ASN A 136 -3.30 -3.50 5.33
CA ASN A 136 -2.55 -2.65 4.41
C ASN A 136 -1.29 -2.05 5.05
N ILE A 137 -0.97 -2.43 6.28
CA ILE A 137 0.16 -1.90 7.04
C ILE A 137 1.13 -3.03 7.36
N LEU A 138 2.37 -2.88 6.89
CA LEU A 138 3.47 -3.80 7.18
C LEU A 138 4.44 -3.17 8.18
N LEU A 139 5.01 -4.02 9.04
CA LEU A 139 6.11 -3.68 9.92
C LEU A 139 7.36 -4.44 9.48
N GLN A 140 8.33 -3.72 8.95
CA GLN A 140 9.63 -4.26 8.59
C GLN A 140 10.53 -4.33 9.82
N LYS A 141 10.79 -5.53 10.33
CA LYS A 141 11.79 -5.75 11.38
C LYS A 141 13.19 -5.58 10.81
N ARG A 142 13.98 -4.70 11.42
CA ARG A 142 15.36 -4.39 11.04
C ARG A 142 16.36 -5.18 11.89
N HIS A 143 17.64 -5.14 11.49
CA HIS A 143 18.72 -5.85 12.18
C HIS A 143 18.92 -5.37 13.62
N ASP A 144 18.64 -4.10 13.90
CA ASP A 144 18.70 -3.48 15.23
C ASP A 144 17.44 -3.73 16.08
N CYS A 145 16.60 -4.69 15.67
CA CYS A 145 15.30 -4.99 16.27
C CYS A 145 14.27 -3.85 16.23
N SER A 146 14.57 -2.73 15.57
CA SER A 146 13.59 -1.68 15.31
C SER A 146 12.60 -2.11 14.21
N PHE A 147 11.47 -1.40 14.15
CA PHE A 147 10.47 -1.62 13.11
C PHE A 147 10.31 -0.37 12.26
N LYS A 148 10.26 -0.56 10.94
CA LYS A 148 9.83 0.48 10.00
C LYS A 148 8.39 0.22 9.54
N PHE A 149 7.57 1.25 9.62
CA PHE A 149 6.20 1.26 9.10
C PHE A 149 6.18 1.37 7.58
N TYR A 150 5.31 0.59 6.93
CA TYR A 150 4.96 0.74 5.52
C TYR A 150 3.45 0.63 5.32
N GLN A 151 2.87 1.58 4.61
CA GLN A 151 1.50 1.50 4.08
C GLN A 151 1.59 1.02 2.62
N ILE A 152 1.05 -0.15 2.31
CA ILE A 152 1.23 -0.80 0.99
C ILE A 152 0.03 -0.62 0.03
N ASP A 153 -1.07 -0.08 0.54
CA ASP A 153 -2.31 0.20 -0.19
C ASP A 153 -3.12 1.28 0.56
N GLY A 154 -4.22 1.75 0.00
CA GLY A 154 -5.10 2.72 0.65
C GLY A 154 -4.70 4.18 0.43
N PHE A 155 -3.79 4.43 -0.50
CA PHE A 155 -3.48 5.76 -1.03
C PHE A 155 -4.31 6.09 -2.27
N GLY A 156 -4.29 7.35 -2.72
CA GLY A 156 -4.86 7.75 -4.01
C GLY A 156 -6.38 7.92 -4.04
N VAL A 157 -6.96 7.91 -5.24
CA VAL A 157 -8.39 8.17 -5.46
C VAL A 157 -9.19 6.92 -5.05
N LYS A 158 -10.14 7.04 -4.10
CA LYS A 158 -11.16 5.99 -3.92
C LYS A 158 -12.37 6.19 -4.84
N ARG A 159 -12.71 7.45 -5.08
CA ARG A 159 -13.75 7.94 -6.00
C ARG A 159 -13.35 9.33 -6.46
N ASN A 160 -13.40 9.60 -7.76
CA ASN A 160 -13.06 10.92 -8.32
C ASN A 160 -14.23 11.92 -8.14
N ASP A 161 -14.74 12.04 -6.93
CA ASP A 161 -15.81 12.97 -6.59
C ASP A 161 -15.27 14.39 -6.29
N PHE A 162 -16.18 15.35 -6.19
CA PHE A 162 -15.82 16.74 -5.86
C PHE A 162 -15.07 16.84 -4.52
N LEU A 163 -15.44 16.01 -3.55
CA LEU A 163 -14.78 15.97 -2.23
C LEU A 163 -13.34 15.48 -2.31
N TYR A 164 -13.05 14.51 -3.17
CA TYR A 164 -11.70 14.04 -3.44
C TYR A 164 -10.86 15.15 -4.07
N LYS A 165 -11.38 15.82 -5.12
CA LYS A 165 -10.69 16.95 -5.75
C LYS A 165 -10.38 18.06 -4.74
N LEU A 166 -11.32 18.35 -3.84
CA LEU A 166 -11.12 19.31 -2.76
C LEU A 166 -10.02 18.86 -1.79
N ARG A 167 -10.03 17.59 -1.36
CA ARG A 167 -9.02 17.03 -0.46
C ARG A 167 -7.62 17.03 -1.06
N VAL A 168 -7.48 16.71 -2.34
CA VAL A 168 -6.19 16.72 -3.03
C VAL A 168 -5.67 18.15 -3.24
N LYS A 169 -6.58 19.12 -3.46
CA LYS A 169 -6.20 20.52 -3.65
C LYS A 169 -5.78 21.20 -2.35
N PHE A 170 -6.43 20.86 -1.24
CA PHE A 170 -6.27 21.55 0.03
C PHE A 170 -5.74 20.61 1.11
N LYS A 171 -4.46 20.79 1.47
CA LYS A 171 -3.75 19.96 2.46
C LYS A 171 -4.53 19.76 3.75
N LEU A 172 -5.18 20.81 4.28
CA LEU A 172 -5.98 20.74 5.51
C LEU A 172 -7.07 19.66 5.46
N PHE A 173 -7.75 19.49 4.32
CA PHE A 173 -8.78 18.46 4.17
C PHE A 173 -8.18 17.06 4.02
N ALA A 174 -7.02 16.93 3.36
CA ALA A 174 -6.26 15.68 3.34
C ALA A 174 -5.83 15.29 4.75
N SER A 175 -5.20 16.19 5.50
CA SER A 175 -4.75 15.97 6.88
C SER A 175 -5.93 15.61 7.80
N TYR A 176 -7.06 16.31 7.70
CA TYR A 176 -8.27 15.97 8.48
C TYR A 176 -8.73 14.53 8.21
N LYS A 177 -8.83 14.15 6.94
CA LYS A 177 -9.29 12.82 6.56
C LYS A 177 -8.27 11.74 6.97
N THR A 178 -6.98 11.97 6.77
CA THR A 178 -5.90 11.08 7.19
C THR A 178 -5.87 10.91 8.72
N ASN A 179 -6.03 11.98 9.50
CA ASN A 179 -6.15 11.89 10.95
C ASN A 179 -7.36 11.07 11.41
N LYS A 180 -8.52 11.22 10.75
CA LYS A 180 -9.69 10.37 11.03
C LYS A 180 -9.40 8.89 10.79
N GLN A 181 -8.59 8.58 9.77
CA GLN A 181 -8.16 7.20 9.50
C GLN A 181 -7.20 6.68 10.57
N LEU A 182 -6.30 7.51 11.10
CA LEU A 182 -5.44 7.17 12.24
C LEU A 182 -6.27 6.85 13.48
N THR A 183 -7.26 7.68 13.83
CA THR A 183 -8.13 7.42 14.99
C THR A 183 -8.86 6.08 14.86
N SER A 184 -9.35 5.76 13.66
CA SER A 184 -10.00 4.46 13.41
C SER A 184 -9.02 3.29 13.50
N LEU A 185 -7.78 3.46 13.06
CA LEU A 185 -6.74 2.45 13.12
C LEU A 185 -6.32 2.16 14.57
N ILE A 186 -6.08 3.21 15.37
CA ILE A 186 -5.72 3.08 16.79
C ILE A 186 -6.78 2.27 17.54
N LYS A 187 -8.07 2.60 17.37
CA LYS A 187 -9.17 1.84 17.98
C LYS A 187 -9.14 0.36 17.62
N ARG A 188 -8.81 0.02 16.36
CA ARG A 188 -8.70 -1.39 15.94
C ARG A 188 -7.52 -2.10 16.57
N ILE A 189 -6.38 -1.40 16.71
CA ILE A 189 -5.19 -1.94 17.37
C ILE A 189 -5.45 -2.20 18.86
N GLU A 190 -6.14 -1.27 19.53
CA GLU A 190 -6.49 -1.40 20.95
C GLU A 190 -7.37 -2.64 21.22
N LEU A 191 -8.23 -3.00 20.26
CA LEU A 191 -9.16 -4.14 20.31
C LEU A 191 -8.55 -5.52 19.97
N LEU A 192 -7.29 -5.58 19.50
CA LEU A 192 -6.59 -6.86 19.25
C LEU A 192 -6.30 -7.64 20.55
#